data_AF-A0A4P5YN52-F1
#
_entry.id   AF-A0A4P5YN52-F1
#
_cell.length_a   1.000
_cell.length_b   1.000
_cell.length_c   1.000
_cell.angle_alpha   90.00
_cell.angle_beta   90.00
_cell.angle_gamma   90.00
#
_symmetry.space_group_name_H-M   'P 1'
#
loop_
_entity.id
_entity.type
_entity.pdbx_description
1 polymer ?
#
loop_
_entity_poly.entity_id
_entity_poly.type
_entity_poly.pdbx_seq_one_letter_code
_entity_poly.pdbx_strand_id
1 'polypeptide(L)'
;MPEPGSKAELMRSLRCLVRGLSLLFWALPGTLLVSLESGVSELLQPLNVFPPVAGHALLLYGLWQLARFQPTERIWQRALERSRLLGIINAGLSPFIFWSNRMPNEPIFTASVGVLAVSGVLFVFNLNFVLQRLAAMLPDQGLRGEIRIFTRMNLALMAGMLTLLALYFGLLQWVNSPNLPAPLAVLHDLLIDGRRFLLVFFILLPVALTMSLIWKTKELVLGSVFDQSG
;
A
#
# COMPACT_ATOMS: atom_id res chain seq x y z
N MET A 1 24.72 -28.41 17.65
CA MET A 1 24.50 -27.14 18.38
C MET A 1 24.79 -26.00 17.41
N PRO A 2 23.87 -25.05 17.16
CA PRO A 2 24.15 -23.93 16.26
C PRO A 2 25.19 -23.01 16.91
N GLU A 3 26.16 -22.53 16.14
CA GLU A 3 27.20 -21.64 16.66
C GLU A 3 26.60 -20.32 17.17
N PRO A 4 27.14 -19.73 18.26
CA PRO A 4 26.63 -18.51 18.88
C PRO A 4 26.51 -17.31 17.91
N GLY A 5 27.33 -17.29 16.85
CA GLY A 5 27.24 -16.30 15.77
C GLY A 5 25.93 -16.37 14.97
N SER A 6 25.41 -17.58 14.73
CA SER A 6 24.17 -17.79 13.96
C SER A 6 22.92 -17.31 14.71
N LYS A 7 22.88 -17.50 16.05
CA LYS A 7 21.78 -17.02 16.89
C LYS A 7 21.73 -15.49 16.94
N ALA A 8 22.88 -14.84 17.09
CA ALA A 8 22.96 -13.38 17.14
C ALA A 8 22.54 -12.72 15.81
N GLU A 9 22.94 -13.30 14.68
CA GLU A 9 22.54 -12.84 13.35
C GLU A 9 21.04 -13.00 13.11
N LEU A 10 20.47 -14.15 13.52
CA LEU A 10 19.03 -14.39 13.45
C LEU A 10 18.24 -13.34 14.27
N MET A 11 18.63 -13.10 15.53
CA MET A 11 17.98 -12.10 16.39
C MET A 11 18.07 -10.69 15.80
N ARG A 12 19.21 -10.33 15.20
CA ARG A 12 19.38 -9.03 14.52
C ARG A 12 18.45 -8.91 13.31
N SER A 13 18.33 -9.97 12.50
CA SER A 13 17.47 -9.99 11.32
C SER A 13 15.98 -9.89 11.69
N LEU A 14 15.55 -10.59 12.74
CA LEU A 14 14.18 -10.52 13.28
C LEU A 14 13.86 -9.14 13.85
N ARG A 15 14.82 -8.49 14.51
CA ARG A 15 14.64 -7.10 14.98
C ARG A 15 14.41 -6.15 13.81
N CYS A 16 15.18 -6.27 12.73
CA CYS A 16 14.96 -5.47 11.52
C CYS A 16 13.58 -5.76 10.90
N LEU A 17 13.15 -7.03 10.88
CA LEU A 17 11.84 -7.43 10.41
C LEU A 17 10.71 -6.75 11.20
N VAL A 18 10.72 -6.85 12.53
CA VAL A 18 9.72 -6.24 13.42
C VAL A 18 9.68 -4.72 13.27
N ARG A 19 10.84 -4.07 13.15
CA ARG A 19 10.94 -2.62 12.91
C ARG A 19 10.36 -2.24 11.55
N GLY A 20 10.67 -3.00 10.50
CA GLY A 20 10.11 -2.81 9.17
C GLY A 20 8.58 -2.94 9.15
N LEU A 21 8.04 -3.99 9.77
CA LEU A 21 6.60 -4.19 9.90
C LEU A 21 5.93 -3.06 10.69
N SER A 22 6.55 -2.63 11.80
CA SER A 22 6.01 -1.51 12.61
C SER A 22 5.99 -0.20 11.84
N LEU A 23 7.03 0.08 11.04
CA LEU A 23 7.05 1.25 10.18
C LEU A 23 5.97 1.18 9.13
N LEU A 24 5.82 0.04 8.44
CA LEU A 24 4.78 -0.13 7.41
C LEU A 24 3.37 0.00 7.99
N PHE A 25 3.16 -0.52 9.20
CA PHE A 25 1.88 -0.41 9.91
C PHE A 25 1.44 1.05 10.07
N TRP A 26 2.34 1.93 10.51
CA TRP A 26 2.02 3.35 10.73
C TRP A 26 2.12 4.20 9.45
N ALA A 27 3.08 3.88 8.58
CA ALA A 27 3.31 4.63 7.36
C ALA A 27 2.21 4.43 6.32
N LEU A 28 1.57 3.25 6.25
CA LEU A 28 0.47 2.98 5.31
C LEU A 28 -0.72 3.95 5.48
N PRO A 29 -1.40 3.98 6.63
CA PRO A 29 -2.52 4.90 6.85
C PRO A 29 -2.03 6.35 6.88
N GLY A 30 -0.86 6.61 7.46
CA GLY A 30 -0.30 7.97 7.52
C GLY A 30 -0.05 8.56 6.14
N THR A 31 0.55 7.80 5.23
CA THR A 31 0.79 8.25 3.85
C THR A 31 -0.51 8.45 3.10
N LEU A 32 -1.50 7.57 3.29
CA LEU A 32 -2.82 7.71 2.67
C LEU A 32 -3.51 9.00 3.13
N LEU A 33 -3.55 9.23 4.46
CA LEU A 33 -4.16 10.42 5.04
C LEU A 33 -3.44 11.69 4.61
N VAL A 34 -2.11 11.71 4.66
CA VAL A 34 -1.31 12.87 4.24
C VAL A 34 -1.50 13.15 2.75
N SER A 35 -1.54 12.12 1.90
CA SER A 35 -1.75 12.30 0.46
C SER A 35 -3.16 12.81 0.16
N LEU A 36 -4.16 12.38 0.92
CA LEU A 36 -5.55 12.84 0.80
C LEU A 36 -5.70 14.28 1.30
N GLU A 37 -5.16 14.60 2.48
CA GLU A 37 -5.16 15.95 3.06
C GLU A 37 -4.41 16.93 2.18
N SER A 38 -3.22 16.57 1.68
CA SER A 38 -2.49 17.40 0.72
C SER A 38 -3.26 17.62 -0.57
N GLY A 39 -4.23 16.75 -0.91
CA GLY A 39 -5.12 16.87 -2.06
C GLY A 39 -6.37 17.74 -1.81
N VAL A 40 -6.76 17.99 -0.56
CA VAL A 40 -8.08 18.54 -0.21
C VAL A 40 -7.99 19.79 0.68
N SER A 41 -7.03 19.85 1.58
CA SER A 41 -6.99 20.80 2.69
C SER A 41 -5.77 21.71 2.66
N GLU A 42 -5.93 22.93 3.16
CA GLU A 42 -4.84 23.90 3.28
C GLU A 42 -3.92 23.64 4.49
N LEU A 43 -4.30 22.72 5.38
CA LEU A 43 -3.61 22.48 6.66
C LEU A 43 -2.12 22.13 6.50
N LEU A 44 -1.78 21.42 5.41
CA LEU A 44 -0.41 21.00 5.09
C LEU A 44 0.28 21.91 4.06
N GLN A 45 -0.38 22.98 3.57
CA GLN A 45 0.26 23.95 2.67
C GLN A 45 1.58 24.53 3.16
N PRO A 46 1.79 24.87 4.46
CA PRO A 46 3.07 25.42 4.90
C PRO A 46 4.23 24.43 4.78
N LEU A 47 3.94 23.12 4.81
CA LEU A 47 4.93 22.05 4.65
C LEU A 47 5.17 21.67 3.18
N ASN A 48 4.41 22.25 2.24
CA ASN A 48 4.61 22.12 0.80
C ASN A 48 4.60 20.63 0.35
N VAL A 49 5.50 20.24 -0.54
CA VAL A 49 5.66 18.87 -1.07
C VAL A 49 6.14 17.84 -0.02
N PHE A 50 6.67 18.27 1.12
CA PHE A 50 7.39 17.37 2.04
C PHE A 50 6.54 16.27 2.68
N PRO A 51 5.31 16.53 3.18
CA PRO A 51 4.53 15.51 3.88
C PRO A 51 4.26 14.25 3.03
N PRO A 52 3.74 14.34 1.79
CA PRO A 52 3.46 13.14 1.00
C PRO A 52 4.75 12.42 0.59
N VAL A 53 5.85 13.14 0.31
CA VAL A 53 7.17 12.53 0.04
C VAL A 53 7.68 11.76 1.25
N ALA A 54 7.59 12.35 2.45
CA ALA A 54 8.06 11.73 3.68
C ALA A 54 7.30 10.44 4.00
N GLY A 55 5.98 10.43 3.79
CA GLY A 55 5.15 9.21 3.96
C GLY A 55 5.61 8.07 3.05
N HIS A 56 5.77 8.36 1.75
CA HIS A 56 6.22 7.37 0.78
C HIS A 56 7.68 6.92 1.02
N ALA A 57 8.56 7.82 1.45
CA ALA A 57 9.92 7.49 1.86
C ALA A 57 9.93 6.58 3.11
N LEU A 58 9.02 6.78 4.05
CA LEU A 58 8.88 5.94 5.24
C LEU A 58 8.41 4.52 4.89
N LEU A 59 7.47 4.39 3.94
CA LEU A 59 7.05 3.09 3.39
C LEU A 59 8.23 2.36 2.74
N LEU A 60 9.01 3.07 1.91
CA LEU A 60 10.22 2.53 1.29
C LEU A 60 11.25 2.07 2.33
N TYR A 61 11.47 2.88 3.36
CA TYR A 61 12.39 2.53 4.45
C TYR A 61 11.92 1.29 5.23
N GLY A 62 10.60 1.14 5.43
CA GLY A 62 10.00 -0.07 5.98
C GLY A 62 10.32 -1.32 5.16
N LEU A 63 10.11 -1.27 3.84
CA LEU A 63 10.50 -2.35 2.91
C LEU A 63 12.02 -2.57 2.87
N TRP A 64 12.81 -1.51 3.07
CA TRP A 64 14.25 -1.62 3.14
C TRP A 64 14.70 -2.46 4.33
N GLN A 65 14.10 -2.25 5.49
CA GLN A 65 14.34 -3.07 6.68
C GLN A 65 13.89 -4.51 6.52
N LEU A 66 12.77 -4.77 5.84
CA LEU A 66 12.29 -6.14 5.61
C LEU A 66 13.28 -7.00 4.81
N ALA A 67 13.98 -6.48 3.79
CA ALA A 67 14.90 -7.32 3.01
C ALA A 67 16.14 -7.77 3.76
N ARG A 68 16.46 -7.13 4.90
CA ARG A 68 17.56 -7.59 5.75
C ARG A 68 17.24 -8.93 6.41
N PHE A 69 15.97 -9.31 6.46
CA PHE A 69 15.53 -10.65 6.83
C PHE A 69 15.75 -11.60 5.66
N GLN A 70 16.45 -12.73 5.88
CA GLN A 70 16.67 -13.79 4.89
C GLN A 70 17.15 -13.27 3.50
N PRO A 71 18.36 -12.67 3.41
CA PRO A 71 18.88 -12.12 2.14
C PRO A 71 19.10 -13.18 1.05
N THR A 72 19.29 -14.45 1.44
CA THR A 72 19.53 -15.58 0.53
C THR A 72 18.25 -16.09 -0.14
N GLU A 73 17.08 -15.78 0.42
CA GLU A 73 15.81 -16.32 -0.04
C GLU A 73 15.29 -15.58 -1.29
N ARG A 74 15.52 -16.15 -2.47
CA ARG A 74 15.29 -15.47 -3.75
C ARG A 74 13.84 -15.02 -3.97
N ILE A 75 12.87 -15.85 -3.56
CA ILE A 75 11.44 -15.54 -3.77
C ILE A 75 11.01 -14.37 -2.88
N TRP A 76 11.57 -14.28 -1.67
CA TRP A 76 11.35 -13.17 -0.75
C TRP A 76 11.89 -11.85 -1.30
N GLN A 77 13.15 -11.87 -1.75
CA GLN A 77 13.80 -10.68 -2.29
C GLN A 77 13.08 -10.15 -3.53
N ARG A 78 12.67 -11.04 -4.46
CA ARG A 78 11.89 -10.65 -5.64
C ARG A 78 10.54 -10.01 -5.29
N ALA A 79 9.85 -10.52 -4.26
CA ALA A 79 8.59 -9.93 -3.81
C ALA A 79 8.82 -8.51 -3.25
N LEU A 80 9.88 -8.34 -2.45
CA LEU A 80 10.25 -7.03 -1.90
C LEU A 80 10.73 -6.05 -2.98
N GLU A 81 11.49 -6.49 -3.96
CA GLU A 81 11.96 -5.67 -5.09
C GLU A 81 10.79 -5.07 -5.88
N ARG A 82 9.77 -5.88 -6.19
CA ARG A 82 8.55 -5.40 -6.86
C ARG A 82 7.83 -4.33 -6.05
N SER A 83 7.69 -4.56 -4.74
CA SER A 83 7.05 -3.59 -3.84
C SER A 83 7.89 -2.31 -3.70
N ARG A 84 9.23 -2.41 -3.67
CA ARG A 84 10.14 -1.25 -3.64
C ARG A 84 10.10 -0.43 -4.90
N LEU A 85 10.06 -1.07 -6.07
CA LEU A 85 9.94 -0.36 -7.34
C LEU A 85 8.69 0.54 -7.34
N LEU A 86 7.55 -0.01 -6.91
CA LEU A 86 6.32 0.75 -6.74
C LEU A 86 6.45 1.85 -5.67
N GLY A 87 7.13 1.57 -4.56
CA GLY A 87 7.41 2.59 -3.55
C GLY A 87 8.25 3.75 -4.09
N ILE A 88 9.24 3.49 -4.95
CA ILE A 88 10.08 4.52 -5.60
C ILE A 88 9.25 5.34 -6.56
N ILE A 89 8.43 4.69 -7.39
CA ILE A 89 7.47 5.35 -8.28
C ILE A 89 6.55 6.27 -7.47
N ASN A 90 5.95 5.76 -6.38
CA ASN A 90 5.04 6.53 -5.55
C ASN A 90 5.75 7.71 -4.87
N ALA A 91 6.96 7.50 -4.35
CA ALA A 91 7.75 8.58 -3.76
C ALA A 91 8.08 9.67 -4.78
N GLY A 92 8.48 9.29 -6.00
CA GLY A 92 8.77 10.23 -7.10
C GLY A 92 7.53 10.95 -7.63
N LEU A 93 6.37 10.31 -7.59
CA LEU A 93 5.10 10.91 -8.03
C LEU A 93 4.38 11.71 -6.94
N SER A 94 4.73 11.52 -5.67
CA SER A 94 4.07 12.21 -4.54
C SER A 94 4.13 13.74 -4.57
N PRO A 95 5.17 14.42 -5.12
CA PRO A 95 5.15 15.88 -5.29
C PRO A 95 4.04 16.40 -6.20
N PHE A 96 3.57 15.59 -7.15
CA PHE A 96 2.58 16.01 -8.12
C PHE A 96 1.20 16.26 -7.49
N ILE A 97 0.93 15.74 -6.29
CA ILE A 97 -0.27 16.09 -5.51
C ILE A 97 -0.30 17.60 -5.24
N PHE A 98 0.84 18.20 -4.90
CA PHE A 98 0.93 19.63 -4.63
C PHE A 98 0.71 20.45 -5.90
N TRP A 99 1.39 20.08 -6.99
CA TRP A 99 1.28 20.81 -8.26
C TRP A 99 -0.10 20.66 -8.91
N SER A 100 -0.75 19.49 -8.79
CA SER A 100 -2.10 19.29 -9.33
C SER A 100 -3.13 20.21 -8.69
N ASN A 101 -2.96 20.56 -7.42
CA ASN A 101 -3.87 21.48 -6.74
C ASN A 101 -3.63 22.94 -7.14
N ARG A 102 -2.39 23.30 -7.45
CA ARG A 102 -2.00 24.67 -7.77
C ARG A 102 -2.17 25.00 -9.26
N MET A 103 -2.05 24.00 -10.12
CA MET A 103 -2.21 24.10 -11.57
C MET A 103 -3.17 23.00 -12.08
N PRO A 104 -4.47 23.05 -11.70
CA PRO A 104 -5.43 22.00 -12.06
C PRO A 104 -5.74 21.93 -13.56
N ASN A 105 -5.41 22.98 -14.32
CA ASN A 105 -5.63 23.03 -15.76
C ASN A 105 -4.55 22.29 -16.56
N GLU A 106 -3.45 21.90 -15.92
CA GLU A 106 -2.37 21.16 -16.57
C GLU A 106 -2.63 19.65 -16.51
N PRO A 107 -2.95 18.99 -17.64
CA PRO A 107 -3.39 17.61 -17.64
C PRO A 107 -2.31 16.64 -17.16
N ILE A 108 -1.03 17.00 -17.30
CA ILE A 108 0.09 16.18 -16.87
C ILE A 108 0.11 15.97 -15.35
N PHE A 109 -0.27 16.98 -14.55
CA PHE A 109 -0.27 16.85 -13.09
C PHE A 109 -1.43 15.99 -12.61
N THR A 110 -2.62 16.15 -13.19
CA THR A 110 -3.76 15.27 -12.92
C THR A 110 -3.47 13.83 -13.33
N ALA A 111 -2.84 13.62 -14.49
CA ALA A 111 -2.42 12.30 -14.95
C ALA A 111 -1.40 11.67 -13.98
N SER A 112 -0.40 12.43 -13.52
CA SER A 112 0.59 11.95 -12.54
C SER A 112 -0.03 11.53 -11.22
N VAL A 113 -1.02 12.26 -10.70
CA VAL A 113 -1.77 11.87 -9.50
C VAL A 113 -2.63 10.63 -9.75
N GLY A 114 -3.21 10.49 -10.95
CA GLY A 114 -3.90 9.27 -11.37
C GLY A 114 -2.97 8.06 -11.39
N VAL A 115 -1.78 8.20 -11.97
CA VAL A 115 -0.74 7.15 -11.96
C VAL A 115 -0.34 6.82 -10.52
N LEU A 116 -0.11 7.83 -9.67
CA LEU A 116 0.21 7.65 -8.24
C LEU A 116 -0.87 6.85 -7.51
N ALA A 117 -2.15 7.12 -7.77
CA ALA A 117 -3.25 6.39 -7.14
C ALA A 117 -3.24 4.91 -7.56
N VAL A 118 -3.09 4.63 -8.87
CA VAL A 118 -3.02 3.26 -9.40
C VAL A 118 -1.79 2.53 -8.86
N SER A 119 -0.62 3.15 -8.88
CA SER A 119 0.62 2.57 -8.35
C SER A 119 0.59 2.42 -6.83
N GLY A 120 -0.16 3.26 -6.11
CA GLY A 120 -0.51 3.10 -4.70
C GLY A 120 -1.30 1.83 -4.43
N VAL A 121 -2.36 1.56 -5.19
CA VAL A 121 -3.14 0.31 -5.07
C VAL A 121 -2.26 -0.91 -5.39
N LEU A 122 -1.49 -0.85 -6.48
CA LEU A 122 -0.54 -1.90 -6.84
C LEU A 122 0.53 -2.11 -5.76
N PHE A 123 0.94 -1.06 -5.06
CA PHE A 123 1.89 -1.16 -3.95
C PHE A 123 1.30 -1.97 -2.80
N VAL A 124 0.08 -1.64 -2.36
CA VAL A 124 -0.59 -2.39 -1.28
C VAL A 124 -0.86 -3.84 -1.70
N PHE A 125 -1.21 -4.07 -2.97
CA PHE A 125 -1.35 -5.40 -3.55
C PHE A 125 -0.05 -6.21 -3.45
N ASN A 126 1.08 -5.64 -3.90
CA ASN A 126 2.38 -6.31 -3.79
C ASN A 126 2.82 -6.49 -2.33
N LEU A 127 2.47 -5.56 -1.45
CA LEU A 127 2.75 -5.69 -0.03
C LEU A 127 2.01 -6.88 0.59
N ASN A 128 0.79 -7.17 0.17
CA ASN A 128 0.06 -8.36 0.61
C ASN A 128 0.76 -9.66 0.16
N PHE A 129 1.32 -9.70 -1.05
CA PHE A 129 2.17 -10.81 -1.50
C PHE A 129 3.43 -10.97 -0.64
N VAL A 130 4.08 -9.86 -0.28
CA VAL A 130 5.22 -9.86 0.64
C VAL A 130 4.81 -10.48 1.98
N LEU A 131 3.70 -10.04 2.58
CA LEU A 131 3.21 -10.59 3.86
C LEU A 131 2.85 -12.07 3.78
N GLN A 132 2.22 -12.51 2.69
CA GLN A 132 1.95 -13.93 2.47
C GLN A 132 3.23 -14.75 2.38
N ARG A 133 4.26 -14.22 1.71
CA ARG A 133 5.56 -14.90 1.60
C ARG A 133 6.28 -14.95 2.95
N LEU A 134 6.19 -13.88 3.74
CA LEU A 134 6.70 -13.84 5.10
C LEU A 134 6.02 -14.90 5.98
N ALA A 135 4.68 -14.98 5.94
CA ALA A 135 3.93 -15.98 6.67
C ALA A 135 4.33 -17.41 6.30
N ALA A 136 4.60 -17.67 5.01
CA ALA A 136 5.05 -18.99 4.55
C ALA A 136 6.40 -19.43 5.15
N MET A 137 7.22 -18.49 5.63
CA MET A 137 8.50 -18.77 6.31
C MET A 137 8.35 -18.93 7.83
N LEU A 138 7.18 -18.60 8.40
CA LEU A 138 6.93 -18.76 9.82
C LEU A 138 6.52 -20.22 10.15
N PRO A 139 6.89 -20.73 11.33
CA PRO A 139 6.64 -22.13 11.71
C PRO A 139 5.15 -22.46 11.92
N ASP A 140 4.34 -21.49 12.37
CA ASP A 140 2.93 -21.67 12.74
C ASP A 140 2.04 -22.04 11.53
N GLN A 141 1.34 -23.18 11.58
CA GLN A 141 0.47 -23.65 10.49
C GLN A 141 -0.91 -22.98 10.49
N GLY A 142 -1.50 -22.72 11.66
CA GLY A 142 -2.83 -22.14 11.79
C GLY A 142 -2.85 -20.70 11.30
N LEU A 143 -1.85 -19.93 11.73
CA LEU A 143 -1.63 -18.57 11.25
C LEU A 143 -1.38 -18.51 9.74
N ARG A 144 -0.59 -19.44 9.20
CA ARG A 144 -0.33 -19.51 7.75
C ARG A 144 -1.63 -19.67 6.94
N GLY A 145 -2.58 -20.44 7.45
CA GLY A 145 -3.91 -20.58 6.87
C GLY A 145 -4.70 -19.27 6.93
N GLU A 146 -4.73 -18.63 8.09
CA GLU A 146 -5.45 -17.38 8.30
C GLU A 146 -4.90 -16.24 7.42
N ILE A 147 -3.58 -16.00 7.45
CA ILE A 147 -2.94 -14.97 6.61
C ILE A 147 -3.21 -15.21 5.13
N ARG A 148 -3.22 -16.48 4.68
CA ARG A 148 -3.52 -16.81 3.28
C ARG A 148 -4.94 -16.45 2.90
N ILE A 149 -5.93 -16.71 3.76
CA ILE A 149 -7.34 -16.37 3.51
C ILE A 149 -7.50 -14.85 3.45
N PHE A 150 -7.04 -14.14 4.48
CA PHE A 150 -7.12 -12.68 4.54
C PHE A 150 -6.40 -12.01 3.36
N THR A 151 -5.22 -12.51 3.00
CA THR A 151 -4.48 -12.01 1.83
C THR A 151 -5.28 -12.24 0.54
N ARG A 152 -5.83 -13.44 0.32
CA ARG A 152 -6.63 -13.72 -0.89
C ARG A 152 -7.87 -12.84 -0.98
N MET A 153 -8.58 -12.65 0.13
CA MET A 153 -9.73 -11.74 0.19
C MET A 153 -9.31 -10.30 -0.15
N ASN A 154 -8.21 -9.83 0.44
CA ASN A 154 -7.70 -8.48 0.19
C ASN A 154 -7.25 -8.28 -1.27
N LEU A 155 -6.57 -9.26 -1.85
CA LEU A 155 -6.17 -9.25 -3.25
C LEU A 155 -7.38 -9.29 -4.20
N ALA A 156 -8.41 -10.07 -3.87
CA ALA A 156 -9.65 -10.10 -4.65
C ALA A 156 -10.39 -8.76 -4.60
N LEU A 157 -10.44 -8.11 -3.43
CA LEU A 157 -11.01 -6.77 -3.28
C LEU A 157 -10.24 -5.75 -4.13
N MET A 158 -8.91 -5.73 -4.05
CA MET A 158 -8.09 -4.80 -4.85
C MET A 158 -8.20 -5.07 -6.35
N ALA A 159 -8.22 -6.34 -6.78
CA ALA A 159 -8.42 -6.69 -8.18
C ALA A 159 -9.80 -6.24 -8.67
N GLY A 160 -10.84 -6.44 -7.86
CA GLY A 160 -12.18 -5.93 -8.12
C GLY A 160 -12.21 -4.41 -8.24
N MET A 161 -11.52 -3.68 -7.35
CA MET A 161 -11.41 -2.22 -7.41
C MET A 161 -10.68 -1.73 -8.66
N LEU A 162 -9.55 -2.34 -9.01
CA LEU A 162 -8.82 -2.00 -10.25
C LEU A 162 -9.68 -2.26 -11.49
N THR A 163 -10.45 -3.36 -11.49
CA THR A 163 -11.38 -3.69 -12.57
C THR A 163 -12.51 -2.67 -12.67
N LEU A 164 -13.15 -2.33 -11.54
CA LEU A 164 -14.19 -1.31 -11.47
C LEU A 164 -13.68 0.07 -11.90
N LEU A 165 -12.46 0.42 -11.51
CA LEU A 165 -11.83 1.68 -11.90
C LEU A 165 -11.55 1.72 -13.40
N ALA A 166 -11.03 0.63 -13.98
CA ALA A 166 -10.81 0.51 -15.41
C ALA A 166 -12.13 0.58 -16.20
N LEU A 167 -13.18 -0.11 -15.73
CA LEU A 167 -14.52 -0.04 -16.30
C LEU A 167 -15.10 1.38 -16.21
N TYR A 168 -14.95 2.06 -15.07
CA TYR A 168 -15.39 3.44 -14.88
C TYR A 168 -14.72 4.40 -15.86
N PHE A 169 -13.39 4.35 -16.00
CA PHE A 169 -12.68 5.20 -16.97
C PHE A 169 -13.03 4.85 -18.43
N GLY A 170 -13.18 3.56 -18.77
CA GLY A 170 -13.63 3.15 -20.09
C GLY A 170 -15.04 3.61 -20.41
N LEU A 171 -15.96 3.50 -19.44
CA LEU A 171 -17.33 4.01 -19.55
C LEU A 171 -17.34 5.54 -19.67
N LEU A 172 -16.52 6.28 -18.91
CA LEU A 172 -16.42 7.73 -19.04
C LEU A 172 -15.93 8.17 -20.43
N GLN A 173 -14.96 7.47 -21.00
CA GLN A 173 -14.52 7.76 -22.37
C GLN A 173 -15.64 7.52 -23.38
N TRP A 174 -16.42 6.45 -23.19
CA TRP A 174 -17.57 6.15 -24.03
C TRP A 174 -18.71 7.16 -23.84
N VAL A 175 -18.97 7.57 -22.59
CA VAL A 175 -20.02 8.49 -22.17
C VAL A 175 -19.75 9.95 -22.57
N ASN A 176 -18.49 10.37 -22.60
CA ASN A 176 -18.13 11.70 -23.11
C ASN A 176 -18.25 11.82 -24.65
N SER A 177 -18.73 10.78 -25.34
CA SER A 177 -19.13 10.88 -26.74
C SER A 177 -20.41 11.72 -26.86
N PRO A 178 -20.53 12.60 -27.87
CA PRO A 178 -21.59 13.62 -27.97
C PRO A 178 -23.05 13.12 -28.07
N ASN A 179 -23.31 11.81 -28.00
CA ASN A 179 -24.63 11.19 -28.19
C ASN A 179 -25.10 10.39 -26.96
N LEU A 180 -25.10 11.00 -25.77
CA LEU A 180 -25.53 10.28 -24.57
C LEU A 180 -27.06 10.32 -24.33
N PRO A 181 -27.73 9.17 -24.16
CA PRO A 181 -29.15 9.14 -23.82
C PRO A 181 -29.41 9.61 -22.37
N ALA A 182 -30.48 10.40 -22.18
CA ALA A 182 -30.86 11.09 -20.95
C ALA A 182 -30.87 10.28 -19.63
N PRO A 183 -31.29 9.00 -19.55
CA PRO A 183 -31.26 8.26 -18.28
C PRO A 183 -29.85 7.97 -17.76
N LEU A 184 -28.82 7.99 -18.61
CA LEU A 184 -27.43 7.82 -18.20
C LEU A 184 -26.84 9.09 -17.56
N ALA A 185 -27.42 10.27 -17.81
CA ALA A 185 -26.98 11.53 -17.22
C ALA A 185 -27.25 11.61 -15.71
N VAL A 186 -28.39 11.07 -15.24
CA VAL A 186 -28.71 11.02 -13.80
C VAL A 186 -27.78 10.06 -13.05
N LEU A 187 -27.40 8.94 -13.67
CA LEU A 187 -26.43 8.01 -13.10
C LEU A 187 -25.02 8.64 -13.04
N HIS A 188 -24.67 9.43 -14.05
CA HIS A 188 -23.41 10.18 -14.11
C HIS A 188 -23.29 11.19 -12.97
N ASP A 189 -24.35 11.96 -12.70
CA ASP A 189 -24.32 12.98 -11.64
C ASP A 189 -24.25 12.34 -10.24
N LEU A 190 -25.02 11.26 -9.99
CA LEU A 190 -24.93 10.49 -8.74
C LEU A 190 -23.53 9.87 -8.53
N LEU A 191 -22.92 9.38 -9.61
CA LEU A 191 -21.55 8.84 -9.59
C LEU A 191 -20.51 9.91 -9.31
N ILE A 192 -20.67 11.12 -9.82
CA ILE A 192 -19.73 12.23 -9.62
C ILE A 192 -19.74 12.70 -8.17
N ASP A 193 -20.93 12.87 -7.59
CA ASP A 193 -21.07 13.37 -6.22
C ASP A 193 -20.59 12.34 -5.17
N GLY A 194 -20.81 11.04 -5.42
CA GLY A 194 -20.36 9.96 -4.54
C GLY A 194 -18.91 9.49 -4.75
N ARG A 195 -18.27 9.88 -5.87
CA ARG A 195 -16.98 9.33 -6.34
C ARG A 195 -15.89 9.37 -5.27
N ARG A 196 -15.75 10.52 -4.60
CA ARG A 196 -14.67 10.73 -3.62
C ARG A 196 -14.83 9.83 -2.40
N PHE A 197 -16.04 9.76 -1.84
CA PHE A 197 -16.31 8.93 -0.67
C PHE A 197 -16.18 7.44 -0.97
N LEU A 198 -16.69 7.00 -2.13
CA LEU A 198 -16.54 5.63 -2.58
C LEU A 198 -15.07 5.28 -2.77
N LEU A 199 -14.28 6.08 -3.49
CA LEU A 199 -12.86 5.81 -3.68
C LEU A 199 -12.09 5.75 -2.36
N VAL A 200 -12.32 6.69 -1.44
CA VAL A 200 -11.67 6.70 -0.13
C VAL A 200 -12.07 5.47 0.68
N PHE A 201 -13.37 5.15 0.78
CA PHE A 201 -13.86 4.00 1.53
C PHE A 201 -13.34 2.68 0.96
N PHE A 202 -13.38 2.53 -0.36
CA PHE A 202 -12.87 1.34 -1.05
C PHE A 202 -11.36 1.23 -0.92
N ILE A 203 -10.57 2.31 -0.83
CA ILE A 203 -9.12 2.22 -0.57
C ILE A 203 -8.83 1.97 0.92
N LEU A 204 -9.66 2.50 1.83
CA LEU A 204 -9.48 2.33 3.27
C LEU A 204 -9.60 0.87 3.68
N LEU A 205 -10.59 0.16 3.15
CA LEU A 205 -10.86 -1.25 3.46
C LEU A 205 -9.62 -2.15 3.24
N PRO A 206 -8.99 -2.20 2.05
CA PRO A 206 -7.83 -3.02 1.80
C PRO A 206 -6.59 -2.56 2.57
N VAL A 207 -6.46 -1.26 2.85
CA VAL A 207 -5.41 -0.73 3.73
C VAL A 207 -5.60 -1.24 5.15
N ALA A 208 -6.82 -1.17 5.69
CA ALA A 208 -7.14 -1.67 7.03
C ALA A 208 -6.90 -3.18 7.16
N LEU A 209 -7.29 -3.97 6.15
CA LEU A 209 -6.98 -5.41 6.10
C LEU A 209 -5.47 -5.66 6.07
N THR A 210 -4.72 -4.89 5.28
CA THR A 210 -3.25 -4.99 5.23
C THR A 210 -2.63 -4.63 6.57
N MET A 211 -3.13 -3.60 7.25
CA MET A 211 -2.67 -3.24 8.59
C MET A 211 -2.94 -4.35 9.61
N SER A 212 -4.12 -4.97 9.57
CA SER A 212 -4.45 -6.12 10.43
C SER A 212 -3.48 -7.28 10.21
N LEU A 213 -3.16 -7.59 8.95
CA LEU A 213 -2.17 -8.61 8.59
C LEU A 213 -0.77 -8.28 9.10
N ILE A 214 -0.33 -7.02 8.93
CA ILE A 214 0.97 -6.55 9.43
C ILE A 214 1.04 -6.70 10.94
N TRP A 215 -0.01 -6.28 11.66
CA TRP A 215 -0.08 -6.37 13.11
C TRP A 215 0.02 -7.82 13.59
N LYS A 216 -0.83 -8.71 13.06
CA LYS A 216 -0.81 -10.15 13.42
C LYS A 216 0.56 -10.77 13.14
N THR A 217 1.12 -10.51 11.95
CA THR A 217 2.44 -11.03 11.58
C THR A 217 3.53 -10.55 12.54
N LYS A 218 3.48 -9.29 12.96
CA LYS A 218 4.41 -8.71 13.93
C LYS A 218 4.31 -9.39 15.30
N GLU A 219 3.09 -9.57 15.84
CA GLU A 219 2.89 -10.22 17.15
C GLU A 219 3.45 -11.63 17.17
N LEU A 220 3.31 -12.37 16.07
CA LEU A 220 3.79 -13.75 15.99
C LEU A 220 5.30 -13.85 15.84
N VAL A 221 5.91 -12.94 15.07
CA VAL A 221 7.37 -12.83 15.05
C VAL A 221 7.89 -12.51 16.46
N LEU A 222 7.25 -11.60 17.20
CA LEU A 222 7.63 -11.29 18.58
C LEU A 222 7.45 -12.49 19.51
N GLY A 223 6.29 -13.16 19.48
CA GLY A 223 6.02 -14.36 20.29
C GLY A 223 7.05 -15.46 20.05
N SER A 224 7.39 -15.74 18.79
CA SER A 224 8.41 -16.74 18.44
C SER A 224 9.82 -16.43 18.96
N VAL A 225 10.14 -15.14 19.18
CA VAL A 225 11.42 -14.72 19.76
C VAL A 225 11.43 -14.94 21.28
N PHE A 226 10.32 -14.67 21.95
CA PHE A 226 10.21 -14.82 23.41
C PHE A 226 10.11 -16.28 23.84
N ASP A 227 9.41 -17.13 23.08
CA ASP A 227 9.31 -18.57 23.36
C ASP A 227 10.64 -19.31 23.16
N GLN A 228 11.56 -18.81 22.32
CA GLN A 228 12.91 -19.38 22.14
C GLN A 228 13.94 -18.93 23.21
N SER A 229 13.53 -18.04 24.12
CA SER A 229 14.38 -17.52 25.19
C SER A 229 14.06 -18.07 26.59
N GLY A 230 13.03 -18.93 26.70
CA GLY A 230 12.77 -19.79 27.86
C GLY A 230 13.30 -21.20 27.61
#